data_AF-A0A4S4ZQG1-F1
#
_entry.id   AF-A0A4S4ZQG1-F1
#
_cell.length_a   1.000
_cell.length_b   1.000
_cell.length_c   1.000
_cell.angle_alpha   90.00
_cell.angle_beta   90.00
_cell.angle_gamma   90.00
#
_symmetry.space_group_name_H-M   'P 1'
#
loop_
_entity.id
_entity.type
_entity.pdbx_description
1 polymer ?
#
loop_
_entity_poly.entity_id
_entity_poly.type
_entity_poly.pdbx_seq_one_letter_code
_entity_poly.pdbx_strand_id
1 'polypeptide(L)'
;MWRDLAPIGRSPVSGGYFRQPWTAAELELRSWFREQAGARDLIVEEDPFGNLVAWWRPVAPGEEGAQRPSRDPSPVLTGSHLDSVLDGGAYDGPLGVVSALAAVDLMRERGVRPARRLGIAAFVEEEGSRFGRACLGSRLAVGATSWADARELTDPAGVRLGDLVEGGDPTGWLSGVDCYLELHVEQGRGLIDHDAPVGAASGIWPHGRWRLDITGRADHAGTTRMRDRADPMLTYAATALAANEAARGSGQRATFGRVEVRPNGTNAVPSAVTA
;
A
#
# COMPACT_ATOMS: atom_id res chain seq x y z
N MET A 1 -18.17 -9.42 -8.45
CA MET A 1 -16.87 -8.80 -8.12
C MET A 1 -17.00 -7.31 -7.87
N TRP A 2 -16.94 -6.41 -8.86
CA TRP A 2 -16.96 -4.95 -8.61
C TRP A 2 -18.20 -4.45 -7.86
N ARG A 3 -19.39 -4.95 -8.22
CA ARG A 3 -20.64 -4.61 -7.53
C ARG A 3 -20.58 -4.90 -6.03
N ASP A 4 -19.91 -5.98 -5.66
CA ASP A 4 -19.84 -6.47 -4.28
C ASP A 4 -18.70 -5.77 -3.52
N LEU A 5 -17.63 -5.37 -4.23
CA LEU A 5 -16.47 -4.66 -3.69
C LEU A 5 -16.71 -3.15 -3.51
N ALA A 6 -17.44 -2.53 -4.43
CA ALA A 6 -17.67 -1.10 -4.49
C ALA A 6 -18.28 -0.47 -3.22
N PRO A 7 -19.20 -1.10 -2.47
CA PRO A 7 -19.73 -0.49 -1.25
C PRO A 7 -18.75 -0.53 -0.06
N ILE A 8 -17.79 -1.46 -0.04
CA ILE A 8 -16.94 -1.71 1.13
C ILE A 8 -15.99 -0.53 1.37
N GLY A 9 -16.09 0.08 2.55
CA GLY A 9 -15.28 1.23 2.95
C GLY A 9 -15.60 2.54 2.20
N ARG A 10 -16.70 2.61 1.45
CA ARG A 10 -17.07 3.81 0.69
C ARG A 10 -17.72 4.86 1.59
N SER A 11 -17.20 6.08 1.55
CA SER A 11 -17.78 7.22 2.25
C SER A 11 -19.05 7.70 1.55
N PRO A 12 -20.21 7.81 2.24
CA PRO A 12 -21.42 8.38 1.67
C PRO A 12 -21.32 9.90 1.48
N VAL A 13 -20.33 10.55 2.09
CA VAL A 13 -20.16 12.01 2.05
C VAL A 13 -19.23 12.43 0.91
N SER A 14 -18.02 11.88 0.86
CA SER A 14 -17.00 12.23 -0.14
C SER A 14 -17.07 11.35 -1.38
N GLY A 15 -17.63 10.14 -1.27
CA GLY A 15 -17.65 9.15 -2.34
C GLY A 15 -16.33 8.38 -2.52
N GLY A 16 -15.26 8.78 -1.82
CA GLY A 16 -13.97 8.08 -1.75
C GLY A 16 -13.98 6.95 -0.73
N TYR A 17 -12.81 6.35 -0.51
CA TYR A 17 -12.66 5.10 0.23
C TYR A 17 -11.78 5.23 1.48
N PHE A 18 -12.20 4.55 2.55
CA PHE A 18 -11.50 4.44 3.82
C PHE A 18 -11.32 2.97 4.14
N ARG A 19 -10.21 2.41 3.67
CA ARG A 19 -9.89 0.98 3.74
C ARG A 19 -8.58 0.74 4.47
N GLN A 20 -8.33 1.50 5.54
CA GLN A 20 -7.09 1.39 6.30
C GLN A 20 -6.91 -0.03 6.83
N PRO A 21 -5.69 -0.59 6.82
CA PRO A 21 -5.43 -1.95 7.26
C PRO A 21 -5.89 -2.26 8.69
N TRP A 22 -6.40 -3.47 8.91
CA TRP A 22 -6.93 -3.95 10.19
C TRP A 22 -8.05 -3.08 10.78
N THR A 23 -8.78 -2.35 9.93
CA THR A 23 -10.05 -1.72 10.29
C THR A 23 -11.21 -2.56 9.76
N ALA A 24 -12.44 -2.29 10.21
CA ALA A 24 -13.61 -3.07 9.80
C ALA A 24 -13.77 -3.19 8.27
N ALA A 25 -13.53 -2.10 7.53
CA ALA A 25 -13.63 -2.11 6.07
C ALA A 25 -12.58 -3.01 5.43
N GLU A 26 -11.32 -2.98 5.89
CA GLU A 26 -10.29 -3.87 5.34
C GLU A 26 -10.57 -5.33 5.73
N LEU A 27 -11.02 -5.63 6.96
CA LEU A 27 -11.41 -6.99 7.35
C LEU A 27 -12.55 -7.54 6.47
N GLU A 28 -13.49 -6.69 6.05
CA GLU A 28 -14.53 -7.04 5.09
C GLU A 28 -13.95 -7.32 3.69
N LEU A 29 -12.98 -6.53 3.22
CA LEU A 29 -12.26 -6.78 1.96
C LEU A 29 -11.51 -8.12 1.97
N ARG A 30 -10.91 -8.49 3.11
CA ARG A 30 -10.27 -9.82 3.27
C ARG A 30 -11.27 -10.95 3.14
N SER A 31 -12.46 -10.77 3.73
CA SER A 31 -13.55 -11.75 3.65
C SER A 31 -14.04 -11.85 2.21
N TRP A 32 -14.27 -10.71 1.55
CA TRP A 32 -14.60 -10.65 0.13
C TRP A 32 -13.55 -11.35 -0.74
N PHE A 33 -12.26 -11.14 -0.50
CA PHE A 33 -11.19 -11.79 -1.26
C PHE A 33 -11.24 -13.31 -1.11
N ARG A 34 -11.43 -13.82 0.13
CA ARG A 34 -11.58 -15.25 0.39
C ARG A 34 -12.82 -15.84 -0.29
N GLU A 35 -13.94 -15.12 -0.29
CA GLU A 35 -15.16 -15.54 -0.99
C GLU A 35 -14.96 -15.60 -2.50
N GLN A 36 -14.32 -14.58 -3.10
CA GLN A 36 -14.02 -14.57 -4.53
C GLN A 36 -13.04 -15.69 -4.94
N ALA A 37 -12.04 -15.96 -4.10
CA ALA A 37 -11.10 -17.05 -4.29
C ALA A 37 -11.80 -18.42 -4.16
N GLY A 38 -12.62 -18.60 -3.13
CA GLY A 38 -13.39 -19.82 -2.88
C GLY A 38 -14.40 -20.13 -3.97
N ALA A 39 -15.09 -19.12 -4.51
CA ALA A 39 -15.98 -19.27 -5.67
C ALA A 39 -15.28 -19.76 -6.94
N ARG A 40 -13.93 -19.72 -6.96
CA ARG A 40 -13.06 -20.19 -8.03
C ARG A 40 -12.24 -21.40 -7.60
N ASP A 41 -12.54 -22.05 -6.50
CA ASP A 41 -11.77 -23.19 -5.97
C ASP A 41 -10.27 -22.88 -5.82
N LEU A 42 -9.93 -21.62 -5.55
CA LEU A 42 -8.56 -21.22 -5.27
C LEU A 42 -8.25 -21.44 -3.79
N ILE A 43 -7.07 -21.98 -3.51
CA ILE A 43 -6.63 -22.21 -2.13
C ILE A 43 -6.01 -20.92 -1.61
N VAL A 44 -6.66 -20.30 -0.61
CA VAL A 44 -6.12 -19.11 0.03
C VAL A 44 -5.13 -19.50 1.11
N GLU A 45 -3.93 -18.93 1.02
CA GLU A 45 -2.89 -18.97 2.04
C GLU A 45 -2.74 -17.55 2.61
N GLU A 46 -2.52 -17.44 3.91
CA GLU A 46 -2.34 -16.19 4.66
C GLU A 46 -1.03 -16.26 5.44
N ASP A 47 -0.25 -15.19 5.44
CA ASP A 47 0.96 -15.11 6.25
C ASP A 47 0.71 -14.53 7.64
N PRO A 48 1.70 -14.59 8.55
CA PRO A 48 1.55 -14.05 9.90
C PRO A 48 1.32 -12.53 9.98
N PHE A 49 1.41 -11.81 8.86
CA PHE A 49 1.24 -10.36 8.80
C PHE A 49 -0.11 -9.95 8.19
N GLY A 50 -0.87 -10.92 7.67
CA GLY A 50 -2.18 -10.69 7.07
C GLY A 50 -2.13 -10.45 5.56
N ASN A 51 -1.02 -10.67 4.87
CA ASN A 51 -1.09 -10.74 3.41
C ASN A 51 -1.88 -12.00 3.00
N LEU A 52 -2.56 -11.96 1.84
CA LEU A 52 -3.33 -13.10 1.31
C LEU A 52 -2.85 -13.48 -0.08
N VAL A 53 -2.77 -14.79 -0.38
CA VAL A 53 -2.53 -15.30 -1.73
C VAL A 53 -3.52 -16.41 -2.05
N ALA A 54 -4.28 -16.26 -3.13
CA ALA A 54 -5.18 -17.27 -3.67
C ALA A 54 -4.48 -18.06 -4.79
N TRP A 55 -4.22 -19.35 -4.58
CA TRP A 55 -3.48 -20.20 -5.50
C TRP A 55 -4.37 -21.03 -6.41
N TRP A 56 -4.17 -20.91 -7.71
CA TRP A 56 -4.60 -21.87 -8.71
C TRP A 56 -3.50 -22.90 -8.92
N ARG A 57 -3.71 -24.12 -8.41
CA ARG A 57 -2.76 -25.22 -8.55
C ARG A 57 -2.99 -26.01 -9.85
N PRO A 58 -1.92 -26.46 -10.54
CA PRO A 58 -2.05 -27.42 -11.62
C PRO A 58 -2.71 -28.71 -11.09
N VAL A 59 -3.70 -29.24 -11.81
CA VAL A 59 -4.26 -30.58 -11.55
C VAL A 59 -3.72 -31.49 -12.65
N ALA A 60 -2.91 -32.48 -12.28
CA ALA A 60 -2.46 -33.50 -13.24
C ALA A 60 -3.64 -34.41 -13.63
N PRO A 61 -3.71 -34.92 -14.88
CA PRO A 61 -4.73 -35.89 -15.27
C PRO A 61 -4.68 -37.13 -14.36
N GLY A 62 -5.80 -37.46 -13.71
CA GLY A 62 -5.89 -38.60 -12.79
C GLY A 62 -5.51 -38.32 -11.32
N GLU A 63 -5.20 -37.07 -10.96
CA GLU A 63 -4.92 -36.65 -9.57
C GLU A 63 -6.01 -35.73 -8.97
N GLU A 64 -7.25 -35.87 -9.45
CA GLU A 64 -8.43 -35.22 -8.86
C GLU A 64 -8.58 -35.68 -7.39
N GLY A 65 -8.14 -34.84 -6.45
CA GLY A 65 -8.22 -35.11 -5.00
C GLY A 65 -6.89 -35.37 -4.29
N ALA A 66 -5.74 -35.38 -4.98
CA ALA A 66 -4.44 -35.54 -4.34
C ALA A 66 -3.84 -34.18 -3.91
N GLN A 67 -3.83 -33.89 -2.60
CA GLN A 67 -3.04 -32.79 -2.03
C GLN A 67 -1.56 -33.14 -2.06
N ARG A 68 -0.89 -32.99 -3.21
CA ARG A 68 0.57 -33.04 -3.24
C ARG A 68 1.16 -31.74 -2.67
N PRO A 69 2.24 -31.82 -1.87
CA PRO A 69 3.08 -30.66 -1.63
C PRO A 69 3.84 -30.38 -2.94
N SER A 70 3.28 -29.50 -3.78
CA SER A 70 3.92 -29.12 -5.03
C SER A 70 5.14 -28.25 -4.72
N ARG A 71 6.32 -28.87 -4.65
CA ARG A 71 7.56 -28.20 -5.07
C ARG A 71 7.47 -28.01 -6.58
N ASP A 72 6.63 -27.07 -6.99
CA ASP A 72 6.57 -26.59 -8.35
C ASP A 72 7.65 -25.52 -8.49
N PRO A 73 8.72 -25.75 -9.26
CA PRO A 73 9.73 -24.72 -9.45
C PRO A 73 9.13 -23.61 -10.32
N SER A 74 9.07 -22.40 -9.76
CA SER A 74 8.70 -21.14 -10.43
C SER A 74 7.20 -20.75 -10.50
N PRO A 75 6.44 -20.66 -9.40
CA PRO A 75 5.12 -20.03 -9.42
C PRO A 75 5.15 -18.62 -9.98
N VAL A 76 4.03 -18.22 -10.63
CA VAL A 76 3.81 -16.85 -11.09
C VAL A 76 2.79 -16.21 -10.16
N LEU A 77 3.13 -15.03 -9.64
CA LEU A 77 2.26 -14.25 -8.80
C LEU A 77 1.70 -13.07 -9.60
N THR A 78 0.44 -12.75 -9.40
CA THR A 78 -0.17 -11.49 -9.85
C THR A 78 -1.00 -10.93 -8.71
N GLY A 79 -1.42 -9.68 -8.79
CA GLY A 79 -2.27 -9.05 -7.78
C GLY A 79 -1.76 -7.69 -7.39
N SER A 80 -2.24 -7.16 -6.28
CA SER A 80 -1.95 -5.80 -5.82
C SER A 80 -2.32 -5.69 -4.33
N HIS A 81 -2.99 -4.62 -3.92
CA HIS A 81 -3.48 -4.38 -2.57
C HIS A 81 -4.98 -4.06 -2.57
N LEU A 82 -5.59 -4.06 -1.38
CA LEU A 82 -7.00 -3.71 -1.18
C LEU A 82 -7.19 -2.52 -0.22
N ASP A 83 -6.15 -2.15 0.53
CA ASP A 83 -6.18 -0.94 1.35
C ASP A 83 -6.11 0.33 0.50
N SER A 84 -6.41 1.46 1.13
CA SER A 84 -6.39 2.77 0.47
C SER A 84 -5.75 3.83 1.36
N VAL A 85 -5.25 4.91 0.75
CA VAL A 85 -5.13 6.20 1.45
C VAL A 85 -6.48 6.64 2.05
N LEU A 86 -6.43 7.65 2.92
CA LEU A 86 -7.63 8.32 3.42
C LEU A 86 -8.37 8.97 2.24
N ASP A 87 -9.65 8.65 2.11
CA ASP A 87 -10.51 9.14 1.03
C ASP A 87 -9.97 8.79 -0.38
N GLY A 88 -9.41 7.58 -0.51
CA GLY A 88 -8.78 7.09 -1.74
C GLY A 88 -9.76 6.81 -2.88
N GLY A 89 -9.21 6.57 -4.07
CA GLY A 89 -9.98 6.19 -5.26
C GLY A 89 -10.47 4.75 -5.22
N ALA A 90 -11.35 4.39 -6.17
CA ALA A 90 -11.93 3.04 -6.25
C ALA A 90 -10.96 1.98 -6.82
N TYR A 91 -9.97 2.40 -7.60
CA TYR A 91 -9.20 1.54 -8.49
C TYR A 91 -7.74 1.29 -8.07
N ASP A 92 -7.18 2.19 -7.27
CA ASP A 92 -5.81 2.14 -6.74
C ASP A 92 -5.65 0.97 -5.78
N GLY A 93 -4.99 -0.11 -6.21
CA GLY A 93 -5.03 -1.44 -5.59
C GLY A 93 -6.09 -2.39 -6.16
N PRO A 94 -7.39 -2.22 -5.89
CA PRO A 94 -8.46 -3.12 -6.29
C PRO A 94 -8.50 -3.48 -7.78
N LEU A 95 -8.06 -2.59 -8.68
CA LEU A 95 -8.00 -2.90 -10.11
C LEU A 95 -7.11 -4.13 -10.37
N GLY A 96 -5.94 -4.21 -9.73
CA GLY A 96 -5.01 -5.32 -9.90
C GLY A 96 -5.59 -6.64 -9.39
N VAL A 97 -6.20 -6.61 -8.19
CA VAL A 97 -6.80 -7.81 -7.57
C VAL A 97 -8.02 -8.32 -8.34
N VAL A 98 -8.96 -7.43 -8.67
CA VAL A 98 -10.18 -7.81 -9.42
C VAL A 98 -9.82 -8.31 -10.82
N SER A 99 -8.86 -7.67 -11.50
CA SER A 99 -8.45 -8.08 -12.84
C SER A 99 -7.72 -9.43 -12.83
N ALA A 100 -6.93 -9.72 -11.82
CA ALA A 100 -6.30 -11.03 -11.65
C ALA A 100 -7.34 -12.15 -11.47
N LEU A 101 -8.38 -11.92 -10.65
CA LEU A 101 -9.50 -12.86 -10.51
C LEU A 101 -10.26 -13.06 -11.83
N ALA A 102 -10.54 -11.97 -12.56
CA ALA A 102 -11.19 -12.03 -13.86
C ALA A 102 -10.32 -12.75 -14.91
N ALA A 103 -9.00 -12.60 -14.85
CA ALA A 103 -8.07 -13.30 -15.73
C ALA A 103 -8.12 -14.81 -15.51
N VAL A 104 -8.23 -15.27 -14.25
CA VAL A 104 -8.42 -16.70 -13.94
C VAL A 104 -9.71 -17.23 -14.56
N ASP A 105 -10.82 -16.50 -14.45
CA ASP A 105 -12.11 -16.90 -15.06
C ASP A 105 -11.96 -17.06 -16.57
N LEU A 106 -11.42 -16.05 -17.24
CA LEU A 106 -11.23 -16.04 -18.69
C LEU A 106 -10.26 -17.14 -19.17
N MET A 107 -9.20 -17.40 -18.41
CA MET A 107 -8.27 -18.49 -18.71
C MET A 107 -8.97 -19.86 -18.60
N ARG A 108 -9.82 -20.05 -17.59
CA ARG A 108 -10.60 -21.29 -17.43
C ARG A 108 -11.62 -21.48 -18.55
N GLU A 109 -12.35 -20.43 -18.90
CA GLU A 109 -13.30 -20.42 -20.03
C GLU A 109 -12.61 -20.83 -21.34
N ARG A 110 -11.36 -20.39 -21.53
CA ARG A 110 -10.52 -20.75 -22.68
C ARG A 110 -9.90 -22.15 -22.58
N GLY A 111 -10.19 -22.91 -21.53
CA GLY A 111 -9.66 -24.25 -21.31
C GLY A 111 -8.19 -24.30 -20.90
N VAL A 112 -7.60 -23.19 -20.44
CA VAL A 112 -6.19 -23.17 -20.01
C VAL A 112 -6.01 -24.11 -18.81
N ARG A 113 -4.91 -24.85 -18.83
CA ARG A 113 -4.40 -25.66 -17.71
C ARG A 113 -3.00 -25.16 -17.40
N PRO A 114 -2.81 -24.39 -16.31
CA PRO A 114 -1.52 -23.78 -16.06
C PRO A 114 -0.49 -24.86 -15.73
N ALA A 115 0.68 -24.78 -16.37
CA ALA A 115 1.80 -25.70 -16.12
C ALA A 115 2.54 -25.39 -14.80
N ARG A 116 2.30 -24.20 -14.24
CA ARG A 116 2.88 -23.69 -13.00
C ARG A 116 1.76 -23.19 -12.10
N ARG A 117 1.97 -23.16 -10.78
CA ARG A 117 1.06 -22.47 -9.86
C ARG A 117 0.92 -20.99 -10.23
N LEU A 118 -0.33 -20.52 -10.27
CA LEU A 118 -0.65 -19.09 -10.43
C LEU A 118 -1.23 -18.59 -9.10
N GLY A 119 -0.65 -17.55 -8.53
CA GLY A 119 -1.12 -16.93 -7.30
C GLY A 119 -1.72 -15.55 -7.55
N ILE A 120 -2.79 -15.22 -6.84
CA ILE A 120 -3.34 -13.85 -6.77
C ILE A 120 -3.04 -13.31 -5.38
N ALA A 121 -2.18 -12.30 -5.26
CA ALA A 121 -1.84 -11.63 -4.02
C ALA A 121 -2.76 -10.45 -3.73
N ALA A 122 -3.13 -10.31 -2.46
CA ALA A 122 -3.62 -9.08 -1.87
C ALA A 122 -2.68 -8.73 -0.70
N PHE A 123 -1.72 -7.85 -0.95
CA PHE A 123 -0.79 -7.37 0.07
C PHE A 123 -1.51 -6.37 1.00
N VAL A 124 -1.17 -6.43 2.29
CA VAL A 124 -1.72 -5.54 3.31
C VAL A 124 -0.82 -4.32 3.50
N GLU A 125 -1.42 -3.17 3.78
CA GLU A 125 -0.72 -1.91 4.07
C GLU A 125 0.29 -1.54 2.97
N GLU A 126 -0.19 -1.50 1.73
CA GLU A 126 0.61 -1.00 0.61
C GLU A 126 0.79 0.52 0.75
N GLU A 127 -0.26 1.24 1.11
CA GLU A 127 -0.26 2.71 1.03
C GLU A 127 0.61 3.35 2.11
N GLY A 128 0.80 2.62 3.22
CA GLY A 128 1.34 3.16 4.47
C GLY A 128 0.39 4.16 5.13
N SER A 129 -0.92 4.02 4.86
CA SER A 129 -1.97 4.96 5.27
C SER A 129 -2.24 4.94 6.77
N ARG A 130 -1.97 3.81 7.46
CA ARG A 130 -2.17 3.69 8.90
C ARG A 130 -0.87 3.76 9.69
N PHE A 131 0.15 3.01 9.28
CA PHE A 131 1.41 2.89 10.03
C PHE A 131 2.58 3.69 9.44
N GLY A 132 2.32 4.51 8.41
CA GLY A 132 3.31 5.44 7.86
C GLY A 132 4.46 4.77 7.10
N ARG A 133 4.38 3.47 6.84
CA ARG A 133 5.35 2.71 6.06
C ARG A 133 4.65 2.02 4.89
N ALA A 134 4.91 2.50 3.69
CA ALA A 134 4.37 1.92 2.46
C ALA A 134 4.95 0.52 2.19
N CYS A 135 4.17 -0.28 1.45
CA CYS A 135 4.43 -1.64 1.05
C CYS A 135 4.77 -2.54 2.25
N LEU A 136 4.17 -2.30 3.43
CA LEU A 136 4.59 -2.96 4.66
C LEU A 136 4.40 -4.47 4.57
N GLY A 137 3.25 -4.93 4.10
CA GLY A 137 2.95 -6.34 3.92
C GLY A 137 3.94 -7.05 3.00
N SER A 138 4.18 -6.51 1.80
CA SER A 138 5.11 -7.11 0.84
C SER A 138 6.57 -7.02 1.31
N ARG A 139 6.97 -5.94 1.97
CA ARG A 139 8.31 -5.78 2.59
C ARG A 139 8.55 -6.81 3.68
N LEU A 140 7.56 -7.07 4.54
CA LEU A 140 7.63 -8.11 5.56
C LEU A 140 7.76 -9.48 4.90
N ALA A 141 6.92 -9.77 3.89
CA ALA A 141 6.92 -11.06 3.19
C ALA A 141 8.26 -11.41 2.51
N VAL A 142 9.00 -10.41 2.00
CA VAL A 142 10.33 -10.60 1.37
C VAL A 142 11.51 -10.33 2.31
N GLY A 143 11.25 -10.00 3.58
CA GLY A 143 12.30 -9.70 4.58
C GLY A 143 13.01 -8.35 4.39
N ALA A 144 12.49 -7.46 3.54
CA ALA A 144 13.01 -6.08 3.39
C ALA A 144 12.68 -5.19 4.60
N THR A 145 11.77 -5.62 5.47
CA THR A 145 11.54 -5.01 6.78
C THR A 145 11.42 -6.15 7.79
N SER A 146 12.12 -6.03 8.92
CA SER A 146 12.05 -7.04 9.98
C SER A 146 10.75 -6.89 10.77
N TRP A 147 10.22 -8.00 11.30
CA TRP A 147 9.09 -7.94 12.22
C TRP A 147 9.42 -7.13 13.48
N ALA A 148 10.66 -7.23 13.98
CA ALA A 148 11.13 -6.47 15.13
C ALA A 148 11.03 -4.94 14.93
N ASP A 149 11.28 -4.45 13.72
CA ASP A 149 11.11 -3.03 13.40
C ASP A 149 9.65 -2.67 13.14
N ALA A 150 8.91 -3.53 12.41
CA ALA A 150 7.53 -3.27 12.03
C ALA A 150 6.59 -3.20 13.23
N ARG A 151 6.77 -4.08 14.23
CA ARG A 151 5.90 -4.15 15.42
C ARG A 151 5.96 -2.90 16.31
N GLU A 152 6.97 -2.06 16.14
CA GLU A 152 7.15 -0.79 16.85
C GLU A 152 6.47 0.39 16.13
N LEU A 153 5.99 0.20 14.90
CA LEU A 153 5.23 1.23 14.20
C LEU A 153 3.94 1.56 14.95
N THR A 154 3.61 2.85 15.00
CA THR A 154 2.44 3.37 15.70
C THR A 154 1.55 4.15 14.74
N ASP A 155 0.24 3.92 14.81
CA ASP A 155 -0.73 4.69 14.05
C ASP A 155 -0.98 6.08 14.67
N PRO A 156 -1.72 7.00 14.00
CA PRO A 156 -1.97 8.34 14.55
C PRO A 156 -2.72 8.36 15.89
N ALA A 157 -3.39 7.27 16.26
CA ALA A 157 -4.10 7.13 17.53
C ALA A 157 -3.21 6.56 18.65
N GLY A 158 -1.96 6.23 18.37
CA GLY A 158 -1.04 5.68 19.35
C GLY A 158 -1.06 4.15 19.44
N VAL A 159 -1.80 3.45 18.58
CA VAL A 159 -1.86 1.98 18.59
C VAL A 159 -0.63 1.42 17.90
N ARG A 160 0.06 0.46 18.52
CA ARG A 160 1.22 -0.19 17.92
C ARG A 160 0.79 -1.35 17.02
N LEU A 161 1.51 -1.57 15.92
CA LEU A 161 1.23 -2.70 15.02
C LEU A 161 1.31 -4.05 15.75
N GLY A 162 2.28 -4.21 16.64
CA GLY A 162 2.43 -5.43 17.43
C GLY A 162 1.29 -5.72 18.43
N ASP A 163 0.39 -4.75 18.66
CA ASP A 163 -0.81 -4.96 19.48
C ASP A 163 -1.98 -5.49 18.63
N LEU A 164 -1.91 -5.35 17.30
CA LEU A 164 -2.94 -5.80 16.34
C LEU A 164 -2.59 -7.10 15.65
N VAL A 165 -1.29 -7.35 15.46
CA VAL A 165 -0.77 -8.48 14.70
C VAL A 165 0.26 -9.19 15.56
N GLU A 166 0.08 -10.50 15.77
CA GLU A 166 1.04 -11.34 16.51
C GLU A 166 2.40 -11.39 15.80
N GLY A 167 2.34 -11.44 14.47
CA GLY A 167 3.49 -11.56 13.58
C GLY A 167 4.09 -12.95 13.59
N GLY A 168 5.25 -13.09 12.97
CA GLY A 168 5.91 -14.38 12.86
C GLY A 168 6.97 -14.39 11.78
N ASP A 169 7.26 -15.59 11.29
CA ASP A 169 8.19 -15.80 10.19
C ASP A 169 7.41 -16.03 8.88
N PRO A 170 7.57 -15.18 7.86
CA PRO A 170 6.93 -15.39 6.54
C PRO A 170 7.63 -16.49 5.71
N THR A 171 8.68 -17.12 6.25
CA THR A 171 9.53 -18.05 5.50
C THR A 171 8.73 -19.10 4.74
N GLY A 172 9.06 -19.23 3.46
CA GLY A 172 8.51 -20.26 2.59
C GLY A 172 7.29 -19.82 1.78
N TRP A 173 6.58 -18.77 2.19
CA TRP A 173 5.30 -18.41 1.58
C TRP A 173 5.41 -17.90 0.13
N LEU A 174 6.40 -17.05 -0.13
CA LEU A 174 6.76 -16.58 -1.48
C LEU A 174 7.97 -17.33 -2.07
N SER A 175 8.38 -18.43 -1.44
CA SER A 175 9.59 -19.16 -1.87
C SER A 175 9.41 -19.74 -3.27
N GLY A 176 10.39 -19.47 -4.13
CA GLY A 176 10.42 -19.96 -5.50
C GLY A 176 9.55 -19.19 -6.49
N VAL A 177 8.83 -18.14 -6.07
CA VAL A 177 8.13 -17.24 -7.01
C VAL A 177 9.15 -16.63 -7.97
N ASP A 178 8.93 -16.81 -9.26
CA ASP A 178 9.86 -16.45 -10.33
C ASP A 178 9.45 -15.17 -11.07
N CYS A 179 8.16 -14.83 -11.00
CA CYS A 179 7.60 -13.66 -11.65
C CYS A 179 6.45 -13.08 -10.83
N TYR A 180 6.43 -11.76 -10.69
CA TYR A 180 5.30 -11.00 -10.17
C TYR A 180 4.83 -9.99 -11.22
N LEU A 181 3.53 -10.03 -11.54
CA LEU A 181 2.88 -9.12 -12.48
C LEU A 181 1.74 -8.36 -11.80
N GLU A 182 1.85 -7.04 -11.75
CA GLU A 182 0.84 -6.16 -11.18
C GLU A 182 0.22 -5.29 -12.27
N LEU A 183 -1.12 -5.36 -12.39
CA LEU A 183 -1.89 -4.39 -13.15
C LEU A 183 -2.30 -3.26 -12.22
N HIS A 184 -2.03 -2.03 -12.62
CA HIS A 184 -2.34 -0.87 -11.82
C HIS A 184 -2.88 0.28 -12.67
N VAL A 185 -3.61 1.21 -12.05
CA VAL A 185 -3.92 2.49 -12.68
C VAL A 185 -2.63 3.31 -12.81
N GLU A 186 -2.55 4.14 -13.84
CA GLU A 186 -1.35 4.97 -14.08
C GLU A 186 -1.09 5.97 -12.94
N GLN A 187 -2.15 6.42 -12.24
CA GLN A 187 -2.17 7.53 -11.26
C GLN A 187 -1.66 8.88 -11.81
N GLY A 188 -1.29 8.92 -13.10
CA GLY A 188 -0.87 10.10 -13.84
C GLY A 188 -1.78 10.39 -15.04
N ARG A 189 -1.18 10.96 -16.08
CA ARG A 189 -1.84 11.37 -17.34
C ARG A 189 -1.05 11.01 -18.60
N GLY A 190 0.08 10.34 -18.46
CA GLY A 190 0.96 9.98 -19.56
C GLY A 190 0.28 9.09 -20.60
N LEU A 191 -0.58 8.15 -20.19
CA LEU A 191 -1.35 7.32 -21.12
C LEU A 191 -2.31 8.13 -21.99
N ILE A 192 -2.88 9.22 -21.44
CA ILE A 192 -3.71 10.17 -22.19
C ILE A 192 -2.85 10.90 -23.23
N ASP A 193 -1.68 11.39 -22.82
CA ASP A 193 -0.76 12.10 -23.71
C ASP A 193 -0.21 11.19 -24.84
N HIS A 194 -0.22 9.86 -24.62
CA HIS A 194 0.17 8.85 -25.61
C HIS A 194 -0.99 8.22 -26.39
N ASP A 195 -2.24 8.61 -26.12
CA ASP A 195 -3.46 7.99 -26.68
C ASP A 195 -3.46 6.45 -26.57
N ALA A 196 -3.01 5.93 -25.43
CA ALA A 196 -2.84 4.51 -25.19
C ALA A 196 -3.70 4.03 -24.00
N PRO A 197 -4.51 2.97 -24.15
CA PRO A 197 -5.33 2.47 -23.04
C PRO A 197 -4.54 1.64 -22.02
N VAL A 198 -3.35 1.14 -22.39
CA VAL A 198 -2.49 0.28 -21.56
C VAL A 198 -1.03 0.64 -21.82
N GLY A 199 -0.23 0.70 -20.75
CA GLY A 199 1.22 0.84 -20.82
C GLY A 199 1.92 -0.34 -20.17
N ALA A 200 3.02 -0.80 -20.77
CA ALA A 200 3.95 -1.70 -20.11
C ALA A 200 4.97 -0.88 -19.31
N ALA A 201 4.87 -0.91 -17.98
CA ALA A 201 5.79 -0.17 -17.12
C ALA A 201 7.22 -0.71 -17.28
N SER A 202 8.18 0.17 -17.56
CA SER A 202 9.61 -0.18 -17.67
C SER A 202 10.34 -0.14 -16.33
N GLY A 203 9.75 0.49 -15.32
CA GLY A 203 10.32 0.63 -13.98
C GLY A 203 9.52 1.61 -13.14
N ILE A 204 9.73 1.54 -11.83
CA ILE A 204 9.15 2.46 -10.84
C ILE A 204 10.21 3.52 -10.52
N TRP A 205 9.81 4.79 -10.53
CA TRP A 205 10.74 5.87 -10.20
C TRP A 205 11.17 5.75 -8.73
N PRO A 206 12.47 5.94 -8.42
CA PRO A 206 12.91 5.95 -7.04
C PRO A 206 12.24 7.11 -6.31
N HIS A 207 11.56 6.81 -5.21
CA HIS A 207 10.95 7.81 -4.34
C HIS A 207 11.34 7.54 -2.88
N GLY A 208 11.61 8.61 -2.14
CA GLY A 208 11.82 8.57 -0.70
C GLY A 208 10.68 9.27 0.03
N ARG A 209 10.43 8.86 1.27
CA ARG A 209 9.61 9.60 2.23
C ARG A 209 10.55 9.99 3.37
N TRP A 210 10.55 11.26 3.75
CA TRP A 210 11.37 11.81 4.82
C TRP A 210 10.48 12.45 5.88
N ARG A 211 11.00 12.52 7.10
CA ARG A 211 10.45 13.32 8.18
C ARG A 211 11.50 14.34 8.57
N LEU A 212 11.10 15.61 8.61
CA LEU A 212 11.92 16.73 9.04
C LEU A 212 11.36 17.28 10.34
N ASP A 213 12.10 17.12 11.44
CA ASP A 213 11.78 17.75 12.72
C ASP A 213 12.63 19.01 12.89
N ILE A 214 11.99 20.17 12.75
CA ILE A 214 12.61 21.49 12.85
C ILE A 214 12.18 22.11 14.18
N THR A 215 13.13 22.29 15.10
CA THR A 215 12.87 22.84 16.43
C THR A 215 13.24 24.32 16.52
N GLY A 216 12.54 25.02 17.40
CA GLY A 216 12.75 26.43 17.73
C GLY A 216 12.33 26.71 19.16
N ARG A 217 11.86 27.93 19.43
CA ARG A 217 11.42 28.34 20.77
C ARG A 217 10.04 28.95 20.73
N ALA A 218 9.14 28.40 21.54
CA ALA A 218 7.83 29.00 21.76
C ALA A 218 7.97 30.34 22.48
N ASP A 219 7.30 31.35 21.94
CA ASP A 219 7.38 32.74 22.37
C ASP A 219 6.03 33.44 22.06
N HIS A 220 5.73 34.57 22.70
CA HIS A 220 4.47 35.28 22.44
C HIS A 220 4.57 36.11 21.14
N ALA A 221 3.67 35.85 20.18
CA ALA A 221 3.78 36.41 18.82
C ALA A 221 3.67 37.94 18.76
N GLY A 222 3.03 38.57 19.74
CA GLY A 222 2.88 40.03 19.80
C GLY A 222 4.02 40.76 20.52
N THR A 223 4.71 40.11 21.45
CA THR A 223 5.64 40.81 22.37
C THR A 223 7.10 40.40 22.17
N THR A 224 7.36 39.21 21.63
CA THR A 224 8.73 38.79 21.28
C THR A 224 9.18 39.49 20.01
N ARG A 225 10.23 40.31 20.12
CA ARG A 225 10.81 41.06 18.99
C ARG A 225 11.32 40.10 17.93
N MET A 226 11.24 40.48 16.65
CA MET A 226 11.65 39.62 15.54
C MET A 226 13.08 39.10 15.65
N ARG A 227 14.03 39.95 16.07
CA ARG A 227 15.44 39.58 16.24
C ARG A 227 15.70 38.57 17.35
N ASP A 228 14.76 38.42 18.30
CA ASP A 228 14.91 37.56 19.46
C ASP A 228 14.23 36.19 19.23
N ARG A 229 13.58 35.98 18.07
CA ARG A 229 12.85 34.73 17.77
C ARG A 229 13.78 33.63 17.28
N ALA A 230 13.47 32.40 17.69
CA ALA A 230 13.94 31.17 17.07
C ALA A 230 12.74 30.46 16.44
N ASP A 231 12.25 30.99 15.32
CA ASP A 231 11.01 30.55 14.68
C ASP A 231 11.28 29.43 13.64
N PRO A 232 10.85 28.18 13.89
CA PRO A 232 11.11 27.06 12.99
C PRO A 232 10.25 27.11 11.71
N MET A 233 9.17 27.91 11.68
CA MET A 233 8.30 28.02 10.50
C MET A 233 9.03 28.64 9.31
N LEU A 234 9.91 29.60 9.54
CA LEU A 234 10.69 30.25 8.48
C LEU A 234 11.67 29.27 7.85
N THR A 235 12.34 28.44 8.67
CA THR A 235 13.23 27.39 8.19
C THR A 235 12.47 26.34 7.38
N TYR A 236 11.29 25.93 7.84
CA TYR A 236 10.41 25.04 7.08
C TYR A 236 10.02 25.64 5.72
N ALA A 237 9.52 26.89 5.70
CA ALA A 237 9.09 27.55 4.48
C ALA A 237 10.24 27.68 3.45
N ALA A 238 11.43 28.07 3.92
CA ALA A 238 12.62 28.13 3.07
C ALA A 238 13.00 26.75 2.51
N THR A 239 12.91 25.70 3.33
CA THR A 239 13.19 24.32 2.91
C THR A 239 12.19 23.85 1.85
N ALA A 240 10.91 24.11 2.02
CA ALA A 240 9.86 23.73 1.07
C ALA A 240 10.04 24.43 -0.29
N LEU A 241 10.36 25.73 -0.27
CA LEU A 241 10.63 26.50 -1.49
C LEU A 241 11.88 25.97 -2.21
N ALA A 242 12.97 25.75 -1.48
CA ALA A 242 14.22 25.25 -2.06
C ALA A 242 14.05 23.85 -2.67
N ALA A 243 13.31 22.96 -2.01
CA ALA A 243 13.02 21.63 -2.54
C ALA A 243 12.21 21.69 -3.85
N ASN A 244 11.19 22.55 -3.91
CA ASN A 244 10.40 22.75 -5.13
C ASN A 244 11.23 23.35 -6.28
N GLU A 245 12.11 24.32 -5.97
CA GLU A 245 13.03 24.89 -6.96
C GLU A 245 13.98 23.83 -7.53
N ALA A 246 14.63 23.04 -6.66
CA ALA A 246 15.51 21.96 -7.07
C ALA A 246 14.80 20.88 -7.90
N ALA A 247 13.57 20.51 -7.51
CA ALA A 247 12.77 19.54 -8.25
C ALA A 247 12.44 20.03 -9.67
N ARG A 248 11.99 21.29 -9.80
CA ARG A 248 11.72 21.91 -11.11
C ARG A 248 12.97 21.98 -11.99
N GLY A 249 14.11 22.37 -11.42
CA GLY A 249 15.37 22.47 -12.14
C GLY A 249 15.92 21.13 -12.66
N SER A 250 15.50 20.02 -12.05
CA SER A 250 15.97 18.67 -12.40
C SER A 250 14.91 17.78 -13.07
N GLY A 251 13.67 18.27 -13.24
CA GLY A 251 12.55 17.46 -13.74
C GLY A 251 12.03 16.41 -12.74
N GLN A 252 12.47 16.48 -11.48
CA GLN A 252 12.06 15.58 -10.41
C GLN A 252 10.77 16.07 -9.72
N ARG A 253 10.30 15.34 -8.70
CA ARG A 253 9.15 15.71 -7.88
C ARG A 253 9.57 15.83 -6.42
N ALA A 254 9.10 16.88 -5.74
CA ALA A 254 9.25 17.06 -4.30
C ALA A 254 7.94 17.62 -3.73
N THR A 255 7.43 16.98 -2.67
CA THR A 255 6.13 17.31 -2.10
C THR A 255 6.20 17.27 -0.58
N PHE A 256 5.76 18.34 0.07
CA PHE A 256 5.50 18.37 1.51
C PHE A 256 4.01 18.15 1.73
N GLY A 257 3.62 16.89 1.94
CA GLY A 257 2.21 16.48 2.01
C GLY A 257 1.58 16.59 3.41
N ARG A 258 2.39 16.69 4.47
CA ARG A 258 1.95 16.78 5.86
C ARG A 258 2.82 17.80 6.59
N VAL A 259 2.19 18.67 7.37
CA VAL A 259 2.90 19.65 8.20
C VAL A 259 2.18 19.75 9.54
N GLU A 260 2.91 19.53 10.61
CA GLU A 260 2.44 19.70 11.98
C GLU A 260 3.22 20.82 12.65
N VAL A 261 2.51 21.80 13.20
CA VAL A 261 3.11 22.92 13.92
C VAL A 261 2.78 22.77 15.39
N ARG A 262 3.72 23.07 16.29
CA ARG A 262 3.48 23.09 17.74
C ARG A 262 3.87 24.46 18.31
N PRO A 263 3.04 25.11 19.15
CA PRO A 263 1.72 24.66 19.63
C PRO A 263 0.56 24.91 18.63
N ASN A 264 0.83 25.46 17.43
CA ASN A 264 -0.18 25.83 16.43
C ASN A 264 -1.17 26.93 16.88
N GLY A 265 -0.74 27.81 17.79
CA GLY A 265 -1.53 28.96 18.22
C GLY A 265 -1.30 30.18 17.34
N THR A 266 -2.36 30.91 16.98
CA THR A 266 -2.27 32.13 16.15
C THR A 266 -1.48 33.26 16.82
N ASN A 267 -1.36 33.23 18.15
CA ASN A 267 -0.65 34.21 18.97
C ASN A 267 0.68 33.69 19.55
N ALA A 268 1.21 32.59 19.02
CA ALA A 268 2.46 31.99 19.48
C ALA A 268 3.47 31.84 18.34
N VAL A 269 4.73 32.17 18.60
CA VAL A 269 5.85 31.69 17.79
C VAL A 269 5.92 30.17 17.98
N PRO A 270 6.01 29.36 16.91
CA PRO A 270 6.09 27.91 17.05
C PRO A 270 7.36 27.44 17.77
N SER A 271 7.26 26.38 18.57
CA SER A 271 8.42 25.67 19.12
C SER A 271 8.91 24.54 18.22
N ALA A 272 8.06 24.01 17.34
CA ALA A 272 8.45 22.97 16.40
C ALA A 272 7.57 22.97 15.14
N VAL A 273 8.17 22.54 14.04
CA VAL A 273 7.48 22.11 12.81
C VAL A 273 7.99 20.72 12.47
N THR A 274 7.08 19.76 12.32
CA THR A 274 7.35 18.43 11.77
C THR A 274 6.71 18.34 10.39
N ALA A 275 7.49 18.01 9.37
CA ALA A 275 7.03 17.95 7.97
C ALA A 275 7.56 16.72 7.22
#